data_AF-A0A1W9QXE0-F1
#
_entry.id   AF-A0A1W9QXE0-F1
#
_cell.length_a   1.000
_cell.length_b   1.000
_cell.length_c   1.000
_cell.angle_alpha   90.00
_cell.angle_beta   90.00
_cell.angle_gamma   90.00
#
_symmetry.space_group_name_H-M   'P 1'
#
loop_
_entity.id
_entity.type
_entity.pdbx_description
1 polymer ?
#
loop_
_entity_poly.entity_id
_entity_poly.type
_entity_poly.pdbx_seq_one_letter_code
_entity_poly.pdbx_strand_id
1 'polypeptide(L)'
;MKKFINIFMVLFFINTVVTVTAQNCTQCNNTTTGTDASAIGKNTSALGFASFASGFEVSSSGDFAFGHGKFLNVEGGNSLVLGKYAETVGATAMVIGYGYDNNHRLINSISNSLMIGFNSNKSTLFVGPSLTEGKTGSVGIGDITDLQAKLHIKADENEQAVLFIEPHTFSAANNAYLWMGTSDYGLRAGYHKLYFNTGGHYIFNSANANVGIGTINPLAKLQISDGDIFIEDIDRGIIMKSPDGQCWRGTLDNNGSLNFEIIDCSMVTSAKPHNANTDYSVNIYPNPSKGNLTVKITGNNRNLTIQFFDMTGNLIIARQTHNAKTVIKTKVLPSGNYIIKVSDKPGNIIHTEKITVL
;
A
#
# COMPACT_ATOMS: atom_id res chain seq x y z
N MET A 1 70.30 -5.23 -65.31
CA MET A 1 69.30 -6.04 -64.56
C MET A 1 68.59 -5.17 -63.53
N LYS A 2 67.57 -4.43 -63.99
CA LYS A 2 66.66 -3.58 -63.20
C LYS A 2 65.62 -4.39 -62.38
N LYS A 3 65.93 -5.64 -62.01
CA LYS A 3 65.00 -6.55 -61.30
C LYS A 3 65.37 -6.81 -59.83
N PHE A 4 66.51 -6.30 -59.34
CA PHE A 4 66.92 -6.51 -57.94
C PHE A 4 66.49 -5.41 -56.96
N ILE A 5 66.02 -4.26 -57.46
CA ILE A 5 65.61 -3.12 -56.62
C ILE A 5 64.16 -3.26 -56.10
N ASN A 6 63.32 -4.07 -56.76
CA ASN A 6 61.94 -4.30 -56.30
C ASN A 6 61.83 -5.27 -55.11
N ILE A 7 62.86 -6.06 -54.80
CA ILE A 7 62.86 -6.93 -53.61
C ILE A 7 63.24 -6.16 -52.35
N PHE A 8 64.06 -5.11 -52.46
CA PHE A 8 64.43 -4.28 -51.31
C PHE A 8 63.31 -3.31 -50.89
N MET A 9 62.44 -2.91 -51.83
CA MET A 9 61.29 -2.04 -51.54
C MET A 9 60.08 -2.80 -50.96
N VAL A 10 60.00 -4.12 -51.18
CA VAL A 10 58.97 -4.99 -50.59
C VAL A 10 59.37 -5.48 -49.19
N LEU A 11 60.68 -5.54 -48.86
CA LEU A 11 61.12 -5.81 -47.50
C LEU A 11 61.05 -4.59 -46.55
N PHE A 12 60.94 -3.36 -47.07
CA PHE A 12 60.90 -2.15 -46.24
C PHE A 12 59.48 -1.81 -45.72
N PHE A 13 58.44 -2.54 -46.15
CA PHE A 13 57.05 -2.36 -45.71
C PHE A 13 56.57 -3.39 -44.67
N ILE A 14 57.47 -4.17 -44.07
CA ILE A 14 57.13 -5.12 -42.97
C ILE A 14 57.45 -4.53 -41.57
N ASN A 15 58.05 -3.34 -41.49
CA ASN A 15 58.29 -2.64 -40.22
C ASN A 15 57.16 -1.65 -39.87
N THR A 16 55.91 -2.11 -39.90
CA THR A 16 54.90 -1.53 -39.02
C THR A 16 54.70 -2.49 -37.87
N VAL A 17 55.50 -2.31 -36.82
CA VAL A 17 55.17 -2.83 -35.49
C VAL A 17 53.89 -2.10 -35.08
N VAL A 18 52.76 -2.71 -35.38
CA VAL A 18 51.50 -2.36 -34.73
C VAL A 18 51.69 -2.77 -33.28
N THR A 19 52.01 -1.82 -32.41
CA THR A 19 51.81 -1.99 -30.97
C THR A 19 50.31 -2.06 -30.77
N VAL A 20 49.76 -3.27 -30.90
CA VAL A 20 48.45 -3.57 -30.32
C VAL A 20 48.67 -3.38 -28.83
N THR A 21 48.12 -2.33 -28.25
CA THR A 21 47.94 -2.30 -26.80
C THR A 21 46.94 -3.40 -26.47
N ALA A 22 47.47 -4.63 -26.33
CA ALA A 22 46.73 -5.72 -25.72
C ALA A 22 46.24 -5.23 -24.35
N GLN A 23 45.07 -5.71 -23.94
CA GLN A 23 44.58 -5.50 -22.58
C GLN A 23 45.72 -5.88 -21.60
N ASN A 24 46.15 -4.94 -20.74
CA ASN A 24 47.37 -5.10 -19.92
C ASN A 24 47.42 -6.44 -19.14
N CYS A 25 46.27 -6.97 -18.76
CA CYS A 25 46.07 -8.36 -18.35
C CYS A 25 44.59 -8.67 -18.12
N THR A 26 44.17 -9.90 -18.43
CA THR A 26 42.88 -10.47 -18.01
C THR A 26 42.98 -11.11 -16.63
N GLN A 27 44.16 -11.62 -16.26
CA GLN A 27 44.50 -12.16 -14.93
C GLN A 27 45.87 -11.62 -14.49
N CYS A 28 45.92 -10.82 -13.42
CA CYS A 28 47.11 -10.13 -12.94
C CYS A 28 47.31 -10.39 -11.45
N ASN A 29 48.32 -11.18 -11.06
CA ASN A 29 48.57 -11.51 -9.66
C ASN A 29 47.33 -12.11 -8.96
N ASN A 30 46.61 -12.98 -9.67
CA ASN A 30 45.43 -13.64 -9.12
C ASN A 30 45.80 -14.98 -8.48
N THR A 31 45.02 -15.40 -7.49
CA THR A 31 45.16 -16.70 -6.82
C THR A 31 43.88 -17.51 -7.00
N THR A 32 43.96 -18.69 -7.59
CA THR A 32 42.81 -19.60 -7.76
C THR A 32 43.14 -20.95 -7.15
N THR A 33 42.60 -21.24 -5.96
CA THR A 33 42.85 -22.51 -5.25
C THR A 33 41.59 -23.36 -5.08
N GLY A 34 40.40 -22.77 -5.21
CA GLY A 34 39.15 -23.51 -5.17
C GLY A 34 38.95 -24.38 -6.41
N THR A 35 38.46 -25.61 -6.25
CA THR A 35 38.06 -26.44 -7.38
C THR A 35 36.93 -25.74 -8.14
N ASP A 36 36.98 -25.71 -9.48
CA ASP A 36 36.03 -25.01 -10.36
C ASP A 36 35.94 -23.47 -10.17
N ALA A 37 36.89 -22.87 -9.45
CA ALA A 37 36.90 -21.44 -9.20
C ALA A 37 37.44 -20.62 -10.38
N SER A 38 37.09 -19.34 -10.45
CA SER A 38 37.55 -18.42 -11.49
C SER A 38 37.90 -17.04 -10.94
N ALA A 39 39.12 -16.57 -11.21
CA ALA A 39 39.56 -15.22 -10.85
C ALA A 39 39.91 -14.40 -12.10
N ILE A 40 39.38 -13.19 -12.22
CA ILE A 40 39.58 -12.26 -13.34
C ILE A 40 39.97 -10.87 -12.80
N GLY A 41 40.79 -10.13 -13.54
CA GLY A 41 41.25 -8.80 -13.15
C GLY A 41 42.60 -8.82 -12.42
N LYS A 42 42.81 -7.91 -11.46
CA LYS A 42 44.11 -7.72 -10.77
C LYS A 42 44.00 -7.94 -9.27
N ASN A 43 44.96 -8.68 -8.70
CA ASN A 43 45.04 -8.98 -7.27
C ASN A 43 43.77 -9.67 -6.74
N THR A 44 43.11 -10.51 -7.54
CA THR A 44 41.88 -11.22 -7.12
C THR A 44 42.17 -12.66 -6.70
N SER A 45 41.45 -13.15 -5.70
CA SER A 45 41.62 -14.49 -5.13
C SER A 45 40.29 -15.23 -5.12
N ALA A 46 40.18 -16.35 -5.84
CA ALA A 46 39.02 -17.24 -5.82
C ALA A 46 39.43 -18.56 -5.11
N LEU A 47 39.11 -18.65 -3.82
CA LEU A 47 39.65 -19.66 -2.92
C LEU A 47 38.62 -20.76 -2.57
N GLY A 48 37.32 -20.47 -2.61
CA GLY A 48 36.25 -21.43 -2.31
C GLY A 48 35.86 -22.30 -3.52
N PHE A 49 35.22 -23.45 -3.27
CA PHE A 49 34.70 -24.35 -4.30
C PHE A 49 33.74 -23.60 -5.24
N ALA A 50 33.96 -23.66 -6.56
CA ALA A 50 33.16 -22.97 -7.58
C ALA A 50 32.98 -21.46 -7.34
N SER A 51 33.94 -20.81 -6.67
CA SER A 51 33.89 -19.38 -6.37
C SER A 51 34.31 -18.51 -7.56
N PHE A 52 33.82 -17.28 -7.62
CA PHE A 52 34.16 -16.29 -8.63
C PHE A 52 34.65 -14.99 -8.00
N ALA A 53 35.82 -14.50 -8.42
CA ALA A 53 36.38 -13.23 -7.97
C ALA A 53 36.78 -12.39 -9.18
N SER A 54 36.24 -11.17 -9.31
CA SER A 54 36.55 -10.32 -10.46
C SER A 54 36.69 -8.84 -10.13
N GLY A 55 37.64 -8.17 -10.78
CA GLY A 55 37.89 -6.74 -10.64
C GLY A 55 39.28 -6.42 -10.07
N PHE A 56 39.34 -5.66 -8.97
CA PHE A 56 40.61 -5.25 -8.35
C PHE A 56 40.61 -5.49 -6.85
N GLU A 57 41.53 -6.32 -6.34
CA GLU A 57 41.60 -6.68 -4.91
C GLU A 57 40.27 -7.26 -4.38
N VAL A 58 39.88 -8.40 -4.93
CA VAL A 58 38.66 -9.12 -4.54
C VAL A 58 39.06 -10.49 -4.04
N SER A 59 38.65 -10.87 -2.84
CA SER A 59 38.86 -12.20 -2.28
C SER A 59 37.52 -12.91 -2.08
N SER A 60 37.27 -13.97 -2.82
CA SER A 60 36.10 -14.84 -2.67
C SER A 60 36.53 -16.17 -2.06
N SER A 61 36.38 -16.31 -0.75
CA SER A 61 36.81 -17.51 0.01
C SER A 61 35.68 -18.47 0.35
N GLY A 62 34.42 -18.02 0.33
CA GLY A 62 33.27 -18.91 0.51
C GLY A 62 33.06 -19.85 -0.68
N ASP A 63 32.59 -21.07 -0.43
CA ASP A 63 32.14 -21.97 -1.49
C ASP A 63 30.95 -21.34 -2.23
N PHE A 64 30.96 -21.37 -3.56
CA PHE A 64 29.99 -20.73 -4.46
C PHE A 64 29.89 -19.21 -4.27
N ALA A 65 30.88 -18.58 -3.63
CA ALA A 65 30.92 -17.13 -3.44
C ALA A 65 31.13 -16.40 -4.76
N PHE A 66 30.43 -15.28 -4.96
CA PHE A 66 30.60 -14.40 -6.12
C PHE A 66 30.97 -12.99 -5.68
N GLY A 67 32.14 -12.52 -6.12
CA GLY A 67 32.63 -11.16 -5.89
C GLY A 67 32.93 -10.44 -7.20
N HIS A 68 32.36 -9.25 -7.38
CA HIS A 68 32.69 -8.37 -8.51
C HIS A 68 32.81 -6.91 -8.08
N GLY A 69 34.00 -6.33 -8.30
CA GLY A 69 34.25 -4.91 -8.05
C GLY A 69 35.64 -4.59 -7.51
N LYS A 70 35.73 -3.79 -6.43
CA LYS A 70 37.00 -3.29 -5.90
C LYS A 70 37.12 -3.39 -4.38
N PHE A 71 38.19 -3.99 -3.85
CA PHE A 71 38.40 -4.14 -2.40
C PHE A 71 37.23 -4.86 -1.71
N LEU A 72 36.99 -6.11 -2.12
CA LEU A 72 35.86 -6.92 -1.64
C LEU A 72 36.34 -8.19 -0.94
N ASN A 73 35.61 -8.61 0.09
CA ASN A 73 35.78 -9.90 0.77
C ASN A 73 34.46 -10.68 0.76
N VAL A 74 34.44 -11.88 0.17
CA VAL A 74 33.24 -12.74 0.08
C VAL A 74 33.52 -14.04 0.81
N GLU A 75 33.29 -14.05 2.12
CA GLU A 75 33.67 -15.17 3.01
C GLU A 75 32.55 -16.19 3.19
N GLY A 76 31.29 -15.74 3.28
CA GLY A 76 30.15 -16.64 3.43
C GLY A 76 29.95 -17.53 2.20
N GLY A 77 29.69 -18.83 2.40
CA GLY A 77 29.32 -19.72 1.30
C GLY A 77 28.00 -19.29 0.64
N ASN A 78 27.87 -19.46 -0.67
CA ASN A 78 26.74 -19.05 -1.50
C ASN A 78 26.43 -17.54 -1.42
N SER A 79 27.43 -16.71 -1.12
CA SER A 79 27.25 -15.26 -0.94
C SER A 79 27.57 -14.45 -2.19
N LEU A 80 27.06 -13.22 -2.25
CA LEU A 80 27.23 -12.31 -3.38
C LEU A 80 27.68 -10.93 -2.90
N VAL A 81 28.76 -10.38 -3.46
CA VAL A 81 29.18 -8.99 -3.24
C VAL A 81 29.41 -8.27 -4.56
N LEU A 82 28.68 -7.19 -4.77
CA LEU A 82 28.82 -6.29 -5.92
C LEU A 82 29.14 -4.87 -5.44
N GLY A 83 30.26 -4.31 -5.89
CA GLY A 83 30.58 -2.89 -5.69
C GLY A 83 31.98 -2.61 -5.15
N LYS A 84 32.12 -1.93 -4.01
CA LYS A 84 33.43 -1.49 -3.51
C LYS A 84 33.49 -1.42 -1.98
N TYR A 85 34.62 -1.76 -1.35
CA TYR A 85 34.75 -1.69 0.13
C TYR A 85 33.58 -2.39 0.84
N ALA A 86 33.32 -3.64 0.46
CA ALA A 86 32.15 -4.38 0.91
C ALA A 86 32.51 -5.82 1.22
N GLU A 87 31.77 -6.41 2.16
CA GLU A 87 32.10 -7.71 2.72
C GLU A 87 30.87 -8.52 3.12
N THR A 88 30.92 -9.83 2.92
CA THR A 88 29.94 -10.77 3.48
C THR A 88 30.63 -11.81 4.35
N VAL A 89 30.16 -11.97 5.57
CA VAL A 89 30.57 -13.03 6.51
C VAL A 89 29.48 -14.09 6.66
N GLY A 90 28.20 -13.68 6.62
CA GLY A 90 27.07 -14.62 6.72
C GLY A 90 26.97 -15.53 5.50
N ALA A 91 26.59 -16.80 5.68
CA ALA A 91 26.33 -17.69 4.56
C ALA A 91 25.06 -17.27 3.82
N THR A 92 25.01 -17.37 2.49
CA THR A 92 23.90 -16.89 1.64
C THR A 92 23.58 -15.40 1.87
N ALA A 93 24.56 -14.63 2.32
CA ALA A 93 24.42 -13.19 2.51
C ALA A 93 24.76 -12.46 1.20
N MET A 94 24.16 -11.30 1.00
CA MET A 94 24.38 -10.49 -0.18
C MET A 94 24.66 -9.04 0.20
N VAL A 95 25.57 -8.42 -0.54
CA VAL A 95 25.84 -6.97 -0.48
C VAL A 95 25.85 -6.37 -1.87
N ILE A 96 25.12 -5.26 -2.03
CA ILE A 96 25.17 -4.44 -3.24
C ILE A 96 25.48 -2.99 -2.82
N GLY A 97 26.57 -2.44 -3.34
CA GLY A 97 26.95 -1.04 -3.14
C GLY A 97 28.35 -0.89 -2.56
N TYR A 98 28.58 0.15 -1.74
CA TYR A 98 29.92 0.41 -1.24
C TYR A 98 30.01 1.07 0.13
N GLY A 99 31.01 0.62 0.91
CA GLY A 99 31.45 1.26 2.14
C GLY A 99 32.10 2.62 1.92
N TYR A 100 32.22 3.43 2.97
CA TYR A 100 32.85 4.75 2.88
C TYR A 100 34.33 4.67 2.46
N ASP A 101 35.08 3.76 3.09
CA ASP A 101 36.47 3.45 2.76
C ASP A 101 36.82 1.99 3.14
N ASN A 102 38.09 1.59 3.00
CA ASN A 102 38.53 0.22 3.27
C ASN A 102 38.49 -0.18 4.76
N ASN A 103 38.49 0.79 5.68
CA ASN A 103 38.35 0.58 7.13
C ASN A 103 36.88 0.69 7.57
N HIS A 104 36.03 1.33 6.74
CA HIS A 104 34.61 1.55 6.96
C HIS A 104 33.80 0.86 5.87
N ARG A 105 33.93 -0.46 5.79
CA ARG A 105 33.27 -1.30 4.79
C ARG A 105 31.78 -1.46 5.07
N LEU A 106 31.00 -1.71 4.02
CA LEU A 106 29.64 -2.22 4.17
C LEU A 106 29.70 -3.73 4.39
N ILE A 107 29.39 -4.19 5.60
CA ILE A 107 29.56 -5.59 6.02
C ILE A 107 28.21 -6.24 6.28
N ASN A 108 27.91 -7.33 5.57
CA ASN A 108 26.77 -8.17 5.88
C ASN A 108 27.19 -9.50 6.54
N SER A 109 27.04 -9.55 7.86
CA SER A 109 27.35 -10.75 8.66
C SER A 109 26.12 -11.62 8.95
N ILE A 110 24.97 -11.30 8.36
CA ILE A 110 23.70 -11.98 8.64
C ILE A 110 23.41 -12.97 7.52
N SER A 111 23.35 -14.26 7.85
CA SER A 111 23.03 -15.29 6.88
C SER A 111 21.63 -15.11 6.28
N ASN A 112 21.44 -15.54 5.03
CA ASN A 112 20.17 -15.48 4.31
C ASN A 112 19.59 -14.05 4.23
N SER A 113 20.43 -13.05 3.96
CA SER A 113 20.01 -11.65 3.98
C SER A 113 20.68 -10.83 2.87
N LEU A 114 20.12 -9.65 2.59
CA LEU A 114 20.68 -8.68 1.64
C LEU A 114 20.86 -7.32 2.32
N MET A 115 22.02 -6.71 2.11
CA MET A 115 22.28 -5.31 2.44
C MET A 115 22.56 -4.50 1.17
N ILE A 116 21.92 -3.34 1.06
CA ILE A 116 22.23 -2.34 0.05
C ILE A 116 22.58 -1.03 0.74
N GLY A 117 23.68 -0.41 0.33
CA GLY A 117 24.13 0.86 0.89
C GLY A 117 25.25 1.45 0.04
N PHE A 118 25.35 2.78 0.02
CA PHE A 118 26.35 3.48 -0.79
C PHE A 118 27.01 4.55 0.07
N ASN A 119 28.34 4.62 0.01
CA ASN A 119 29.17 5.59 0.72
C ASN A 119 29.00 5.59 2.24
N SER A 120 28.74 4.42 2.83
CA SER A 120 28.54 4.27 4.27
C SER A 120 28.91 2.87 4.73
N ASN A 121 29.41 2.73 5.96
CA ASN A 121 29.53 1.41 6.61
C ASN A 121 28.19 0.91 7.18
N LYS A 122 27.13 1.71 7.03
CA LYS A 122 25.76 1.39 7.43
C LYS A 122 24.90 1.03 6.23
N SER A 123 24.01 0.06 6.41
CA SER A 123 23.09 -0.35 5.35
C SER A 123 21.95 0.67 5.19
N THR A 124 21.61 1.04 3.97
CA THR A 124 20.42 1.86 3.69
C THR A 124 19.18 0.99 3.61
N LEU A 125 19.27 -0.15 2.90
CA LEU A 125 18.21 -1.14 2.77
C LEU A 125 18.71 -2.49 3.28
N PHE A 126 17.92 -3.13 4.13
CA PHE A 126 18.17 -4.48 4.59
C PHE A 126 16.97 -5.38 4.26
N VAL A 127 17.21 -6.57 3.72
CA VAL A 127 16.18 -7.61 3.56
C VAL A 127 16.59 -8.78 4.44
N GLY A 128 15.81 -9.03 5.48
CA GLY A 128 16.03 -10.11 6.44
C GLY A 128 15.43 -11.45 5.98
N PRO A 129 15.88 -12.56 6.57
CA PRO A 129 15.38 -13.89 6.23
C PRO A 129 13.91 -14.09 6.63
N SER A 130 13.28 -15.10 6.02
CA SER A 130 12.08 -15.70 6.60
C SER A 130 12.47 -16.63 7.75
N LEU A 131 11.70 -16.62 8.85
CA LEU A 131 11.96 -17.49 10.01
C LEU A 131 11.47 -18.92 9.83
N THR A 132 10.50 -19.15 8.93
CA THR A 132 9.95 -20.50 8.67
C THR A 132 9.58 -20.65 7.20
N GLU A 133 9.50 -21.91 6.74
CA GLU A 133 8.99 -22.25 5.41
C GLU A 133 7.59 -21.63 5.18
N GLY A 134 7.33 -21.16 3.95
CA GLY A 134 6.06 -20.55 3.57
C GLY A 134 5.83 -19.12 4.08
N LYS A 135 6.79 -18.52 4.79
CA LYS A 135 6.74 -17.10 5.20
C LYS A 135 7.72 -16.26 4.39
N THR A 136 7.49 -14.95 4.39
CA THR A 136 8.41 -13.96 3.81
C THR A 136 9.28 -13.33 4.88
N GLY A 137 10.43 -12.79 4.48
CA GLY A 137 11.24 -11.92 5.31
C GLY A 137 10.59 -10.57 5.59
N SER A 138 11.41 -9.64 6.08
CA SER A 138 11.04 -8.25 6.35
C SER A 138 12.07 -7.31 5.71
N VAL A 139 11.67 -6.06 5.48
CA VAL A 139 12.51 -5.03 4.89
C VAL A 139 12.77 -3.91 5.91
N GLY A 140 14.03 -3.53 6.06
CA GLY A 140 14.50 -2.40 6.85
C GLY A 140 15.00 -1.27 5.96
N ILE A 141 14.70 -0.02 6.34
CA ILE A 141 15.29 1.19 5.76
C ILE A 141 15.93 2.00 6.90
N GLY A 142 17.23 2.31 6.77
CA GLY A 142 18.01 3.09 7.74
C GLY A 142 18.67 2.26 8.85
N ASP A 143 19.76 1.59 8.50
CA ASP A 143 20.66 0.80 9.37
C ASP A 143 19.96 0.01 10.48
N ILE A 144 19.05 -0.89 10.07
CA ILE A 144 18.33 -1.77 10.99
C ILE A 144 18.28 -3.20 10.47
N THR A 145 18.82 -4.10 11.29
CA THR A 145 18.90 -5.53 11.02
C THR A 145 17.99 -6.36 11.92
N ASP A 146 17.65 -5.84 13.11
CA ASP A 146 16.61 -6.41 13.98
C ASP A 146 15.25 -5.78 13.64
N LEU A 147 14.51 -6.44 12.75
CA LEU A 147 13.27 -5.90 12.18
C LEU A 147 12.05 -6.25 13.04
N GLN A 148 11.36 -5.22 13.53
CA GLN A 148 10.17 -5.37 14.39
C GLN A 148 8.84 -5.38 13.61
N ALA A 149 8.89 -5.12 12.30
CA ALA A 149 7.74 -5.08 11.41
C ALA A 149 8.11 -5.59 10.01
N LYS A 150 7.10 -5.82 9.15
CA LYS A 150 7.33 -6.21 7.75
C LYS A 150 8.08 -5.15 6.95
N LEU A 151 7.79 -3.88 7.22
CA LEU A 151 8.57 -2.74 6.80
C LEU A 151 8.95 -1.95 8.06
N HIS A 152 10.24 -1.85 8.35
CA HIS A 152 10.77 -1.07 9.46
C HIS A 152 11.59 0.10 8.90
N ILE A 153 11.17 1.33 9.18
CA ILE A 153 11.91 2.55 8.81
C ILE A 153 12.47 3.14 10.09
N LYS A 154 13.79 3.31 10.16
CA LYS A 154 14.50 3.91 11.29
C LYS A 154 15.38 5.04 10.78
N ALA A 155 15.42 6.13 11.52
CA ALA A 155 16.31 7.25 11.22
C ALA A 155 17.64 7.11 11.94
N ASP A 156 18.66 7.76 11.39
CA ASP A 156 19.95 7.90 12.05
C ASP A 156 19.87 8.88 13.23
N GLU A 157 20.96 8.96 14.00
CA GLU A 157 21.06 9.89 15.12
C GLU A 157 20.88 11.33 14.63
N ASN A 158 19.98 12.08 15.28
CA ASN A 158 19.60 13.45 14.91
C ASN A 158 18.84 13.59 13.57
N GLU A 159 18.26 12.52 13.05
CA GLU A 159 17.40 12.52 11.87
C GLU A 159 15.95 12.13 12.22
N GLN A 160 14.98 12.51 11.39
CA GLN A 160 13.58 12.11 11.52
C GLN A 160 13.26 10.91 10.61
N ALA A 161 12.58 9.91 11.15
CA ALA A 161 12.09 8.78 10.34
C ALA A 161 10.81 9.20 9.60
N VAL A 162 10.96 9.70 8.38
CA VAL A 162 9.86 10.26 7.57
C VAL A 162 9.45 9.30 6.46
N LEU A 163 8.14 9.10 6.33
CA LEU A 163 7.52 8.51 5.14
C LEU A 163 6.79 9.62 4.37
N PHE A 164 7.36 10.05 3.25
CA PHE A 164 6.76 11.05 2.37
C PHE A 164 6.07 10.36 1.19
N ILE A 165 4.75 10.52 1.08
CA ILE A 165 3.92 9.93 0.01
C ILE A 165 3.24 11.09 -0.72
N GLU A 166 3.59 11.28 -1.99
CA GLU A 166 3.04 12.35 -2.82
C GLU A 166 2.52 11.82 -4.17
N PRO A 167 1.44 12.40 -4.71
CA PRO A 167 1.12 12.21 -6.12
C PRO A 167 2.04 13.07 -6.98
N HIS A 168 2.20 12.71 -8.26
CA HIS A 168 3.01 13.48 -9.20
C HIS A 168 2.64 14.97 -9.29
N THR A 169 1.34 15.28 -9.18
CA THR A 169 0.83 16.64 -9.07
C THR A 169 -0.20 16.67 -7.95
N PHE A 170 -0.11 17.62 -7.03
CA PHE A 170 -1.09 17.77 -5.96
C PHE A 170 -2.30 18.58 -6.46
N SER A 171 -3.39 17.91 -6.79
CA SER A 171 -4.60 18.51 -7.35
C SER A 171 -5.86 17.85 -6.79
N ALA A 172 -7.04 18.43 -7.05
CA ALA A 172 -8.30 17.83 -6.62
C ALA A 172 -8.53 16.40 -7.17
N ALA A 173 -7.90 16.04 -8.30
CA ALA A 173 -7.99 14.73 -8.92
C ALA A 173 -6.91 13.75 -8.44
N ASN A 174 -5.81 14.26 -7.86
CA ASN A 174 -4.60 13.50 -7.60
C ASN A 174 -4.24 13.58 -6.11
N ASN A 175 -4.39 12.46 -5.41
CA ASN A 175 -4.22 12.35 -3.96
C ASN A 175 -3.16 11.30 -3.62
N ALA A 176 -2.52 11.45 -2.47
CA ALA A 176 -1.70 10.39 -1.87
C ALA A 176 -2.54 9.54 -0.91
N TYR A 177 -2.24 8.24 -0.87
CA TYR A 177 -2.97 7.27 -0.05
C TYR A 177 -2.02 6.39 0.76
N LEU A 178 -2.41 6.12 2.00
CA LEU A 178 -1.91 5.01 2.80
C LEU A 178 -3.09 4.11 3.15
N TRP A 179 -3.21 2.97 2.46
CA TRP A 179 -4.31 2.01 2.67
C TRP A 179 -3.95 0.92 3.68
N MET A 180 -4.95 0.42 4.40
CA MET A 180 -4.84 -0.66 5.36
C MET A 180 -5.87 -1.75 5.05
N GLY A 181 -5.41 -2.86 4.45
CA GLY A 181 -6.27 -3.99 4.09
C GLY A 181 -7.11 -3.76 2.83
N THR A 182 -8.00 -2.77 2.82
CA THR A 182 -8.79 -2.36 1.63
C THR A 182 -8.65 -0.85 1.39
N SER A 183 -9.20 -0.37 0.27
CA SER A 183 -9.26 1.07 -0.05
C SER A 183 -10.14 1.89 0.90
N ASP A 184 -10.94 1.22 1.74
CA ASP A 184 -11.90 1.88 2.64
C ASP A 184 -11.28 2.31 3.96
N TYR A 185 -10.10 1.79 4.30
CA TYR A 185 -9.41 2.06 5.56
C TYR A 185 -8.05 2.68 5.27
N GLY A 186 -7.80 3.88 5.78
CA GLY A 186 -6.52 4.53 5.54
C GLY A 186 -6.51 6.03 5.73
N LEU A 187 -5.41 6.64 5.28
CA LEU A 187 -5.24 8.08 5.19
C LEU A 187 -5.23 8.49 3.72
N ARG A 188 -5.90 9.59 3.42
CA ARG A 188 -5.83 10.25 2.10
C ARG A 188 -5.44 11.71 2.28
N ALA A 189 -4.30 12.08 1.72
CA ALA A 189 -3.93 13.48 1.57
C ALA A 189 -4.47 13.98 0.23
N GLY A 190 -5.51 14.82 0.30
CA GLY A 190 -6.05 15.54 -0.85
C GLY A 190 -5.68 17.02 -0.81
N TYR A 191 -6.01 17.75 -1.88
CA TYR A 191 -5.67 19.16 -2.00
C TYR A 191 -6.18 19.98 -0.79
N HIS A 192 -5.24 20.45 0.04
CA HIS A 192 -5.47 21.16 1.31
C HIS A 192 -6.28 20.40 2.38
N LYS A 193 -6.38 19.07 2.31
CA LYS A 193 -7.23 18.28 3.19
C LYS A 193 -6.60 16.94 3.54
N LEU A 194 -6.63 16.57 4.82
CA LEU A 194 -6.36 15.20 5.26
C LEU A 194 -7.68 14.50 5.58
N TYR A 195 -7.89 13.33 4.98
CA TYR A 195 -9.02 12.47 5.27
C TYR A 195 -8.52 11.25 6.02
N PHE A 196 -9.18 10.97 7.15
CA PHE A 196 -9.20 9.64 7.74
C PHE A 196 -10.35 8.91 7.04
N ASN A 197 -10.08 7.76 6.43
CA ASN A 197 -11.09 6.95 5.76
C ASN A 197 -11.33 5.68 6.59
N THR A 198 -12.60 5.35 6.81
CA THR A 198 -13.03 4.09 7.43
C THR A 198 -14.33 3.63 6.79
N GLY A 199 -14.48 2.30 6.62
CA GLY A 199 -15.76 1.68 6.27
C GLY A 199 -16.75 1.55 7.44
N GLY A 200 -16.36 1.98 8.64
CA GLY A 200 -17.15 1.83 9.87
C GLY A 200 -16.97 2.97 10.86
N HIS A 201 -16.46 2.66 12.06
CA HIS A 201 -16.33 3.61 13.16
C HIS A 201 -14.88 4.06 13.38
N TYR A 202 -14.71 5.28 13.90
CA TYR A 202 -13.46 5.70 14.54
C TYR A 202 -13.48 5.31 16.01
N ILE A 203 -12.48 4.55 16.46
CA ILE A 203 -12.43 4.00 17.81
C ILE A 203 -11.20 4.56 18.53
N PHE A 204 -11.43 5.32 19.61
CA PHE A 204 -10.40 5.84 20.51
C PHE A 204 -10.61 5.24 21.91
N ASN A 205 -10.16 4.00 22.12
CA ASN A 205 -10.55 3.17 23.27
C ASN A 205 -9.46 2.97 24.34
N SER A 206 -8.34 3.69 24.26
CA SER A 206 -7.33 3.63 25.32
C SER A 206 -7.88 4.24 26.61
N ALA A 207 -7.78 3.51 27.72
CA ALA A 207 -8.34 3.88 29.01
C ALA A 207 -7.84 5.27 29.48
N ASN A 208 -6.58 5.59 29.16
CA ASN A 208 -5.92 6.83 29.60
C ASN A 208 -5.77 7.87 28.47
N ALA A 209 -6.23 7.58 27.25
CA ALA A 209 -6.14 8.53 26.15
C ALA A 209 -7.40 9.41 26.06
N ASN A 210 -7.20 10.62 25.57
CA ASN A 210 -8.20 11.67 25.37
C ASN A 210 -8.00 12.26 23.97
N VAL A 211 -9.07 12.79 23.36
CA VAL A 211 -9.04 13.49 22.07
C VAL A 211 -9.05 14.99 22.31
N GLY A 212 -8.00 15.68 21.85
CA GLY A 212 -7.88 17.14 21.92
C GLY A 212 -8.01 17.79 20.55
N ILE A 213 -8.80 18.86 20.46
CA ILE A 213 -8.87 19.75 19.30
C ILE A 213 -8.40 21.13 19.77
N GLY A 214 -7.30 21.61 19.20
CA GLY A 214 -6.63 22.84 19.63
C GLY A 214 -5.73 22.71 20.87
N THR A 215 -5.65 21.52 21.49
CA THR A 215 -4.82 21.26 22.67
C THR A 215 -4.04 19.95 22.54
N ILE A 216 -2.81 19.93 23.04
CA ILE A 216 -1.95 18.74 23.12
C ILE A 216 -2.10 17.99 24.45
N ASN A 217 -2.72 18.61 25.47
CA ASN A 217 -2.90 18.05 26.82
C ASN A 217 -4.39 18.10 27.23
N PRO A 218 -5.28 17.31 26.58
CA PRO A 218 -6.70 17.30 26.90
C PRO A 218 -6.99 16.71 28.30
N LEU A 219 -7.83 17.42 29.08
CA LEU A 219 -8.24 17.08 30.46
C LEU A 219 -9.48 16.17 30.52
N ALA A 220 -10.21 16.02 29.41
CA ALA A 220 -11.39 15.18 29.28
C ALA A 220 -11.30 14.30 28.04
N LYS A 221 -12.14 13.25 27.96
CA LYS A 221 -12.14 12.28 26.84
C LYS A 221 -12.25 12.93 25.46
N LEU A 222 -13.00 14.03 25.36
CA LEU A 222 -13.00 14.94 24.23
C LEU A 222 -12.90 16.37 24.78
N GLN A 223 -11.94 17.16 24.31
CA GLN A 223 -11.80 18.58 24.66
C GLN A 223 -11.53 19.41 23.40
N ILE A 224 -12.25 20.53 23.27
CA ILE A 224 -11.98 21.60 22.31
C ILE A 224 -11.53 22.80 23.15
N SER A 225 -10.27 23.21 22.99
CA SER A 225 -9.69 24.29 23.83
C SER A 225 -9.87 25.68 23.24
N ASP A 226 -10.08 25.78 21.92
CA ASP A 226 -10.32 27.01 21.18
C ASP A 226 -11.23 26.71 19.97
N GLY A 227 -12.03 27.70 19.57
CA GLY A 227 -13.09 27.58 18.57
C GLY A 227 -14.41 26.99 19.10
N ASP A 228 -15.36 26.81 18.18
CA ASP A 228 -16.75 26.45 18.49
C ASP A 228 -17.10 25.02 18.03
N ILE A 229 -18.09 24.42 18.70
CA ILE A 229 -18.79 23.23 18.18
C ILE A 229 -19.97 23.70 17.34
N PHE A 230 -19.92 23.42 16.02
CA PHE A 230 -21.03 23.73 15.12
C PHE A 230 -21.81 22.45 14.77
N ILE A 231 -23.09 22.42 15.14
CA ILE A 231 -24.02 21.31 14.86
C ILE A 231 -25.11 21.85 13.92
N GLU A 232 -25.07 21.44 12.65
CA GLU A 232 -25.92 21.99 11.59
C GLU A 232 -27.33 21.35 11.55
N ASP A 233 -27.43 20.06 11.85
CA ASP A 233 -28.72 19.35 11.89
C ASP A 233 -29.48 19.73 13.17
N ILE A 234 -30.59 20.45 13.01
CA ILE A 234 -31.42 20.97 14.11
C ILE A 234 -32.01 19.87 15.01
N ASP A 235 -32.12 18.65 14.49
CA ASP A 235 -32.61 17.51 15.26
C ASP A 235 -31.47 16.82 16.05
N ARG A 236 -30.24 17.36 16.00
CA ARG A 236 -29.04 16.82 16.65
C ARG A 236 -28.50 17.77 17.71
N GLY A 237 -27.72 17.19 18.62
CA GLY A 237 -27.19 17.89 19.77
C GLY A 237 -26.36 16.97 20.64
N ILE A 238 -26.23 17.33 21.91
CA ILE A 238 -25.44 16.55 22.87
C ILE A 238 -26.34 15.52 23.54
N ILE A 239 -25.89 14.27 23.60
CA ILE A 239 -26.63 13.19 24.26
C ILE A 239 -25.90 12.81 25.55
N MET A 240 -26.62 12.82 26.67
CA MET A 240 -26.09 12.51 28.00
C MET A 240 -27.00 11.52 28.73
N LYS A 241 -26.40 10.68 29.58
CA LYS A 241 -27.13 9.74 30.43
C LYS A 241 -27.23 10.31 31.84
N SER A 242 -28.43 10.45 32.38
CA SER A 242 -28.66 10.87 33.77
C SER A 242 -28.39 9.73 34.76
N PRO A 243 -28.26 9.99 36.08
CA PRO A 243 -27.96 8.96 37.09
C PRO A 243 -28.98 7.82 37.19
N ASP A 244 -30.24 8.06 36.80
CA ASP A 244 -31.31 7.04 36.68
C ASP A 244 -31.17 6.15 35.43
N GLY A 245 -30.21 6.48 34.55
CA GLY A 245 -29.93 5.76 33.32
C GLY A 245 -30.70 6.23 32.09
N GLN A 246 -31.50 7.30 32.19
CA GLN A 246 -32.22 7.86 31.04
C GLN A 246 -31.27 8.63 30.11
N CYS A 247 -31.42 8.47 28.79
CA CYS A 247 -30.73 9.30 27.80
C CYS A 247 -31.53 10.58 27.51
N TRP A 248 -30.81 11.70 27.46
CA TRP A 248 -31.33 13.04 27.17
C TRP A 248 -30.60 13.64 25.98
N ARG A 249 -31.31 14.23 25.03
CA ARG A 249 -30.72 15.06 23.96
C ARG A 249 -30.95 16.53 24.27
N GLY A 250 -29.87 17.31 24.33
CA GLY A 250 -29.93 18.76 24.43
C GLY A 250 -29.87 19.43 23.06
N THR A 251 -30.87 20.24 22.71
CA THR A 251 -30.93 21.07 21.48
C THR A 251 -31.27 22.53 21.84
N LEU A 252 -30.97 23.47 20.94
CA LEU A 252 -31.29 24.89 21.13
C LEU A 252 -32.64 25.24 20.51
N ASP A 253 -33.43 26.09 21.18
CA ASP A 253 -34.61 26.72 20.58
C ASP A 253 -34.30 28.08 19.94
N ASN A 254 -35.32 28.69 19.32
CA ASN A 254 -35.23 29.99 18.67
C ASN A 254 -35.00 31.16 19.65
N ASN A 255 -35.09 30.91 20.95
CA ASN A 255 -34.80 31.88 22.00
C ASN A 255 -33.37 31.71 22.56
N GLY A 256 -32.59 30.76 22.02
CA GLY A 256 -31.23 30.46 22.46
C GLY A 256 -31.16 29.66 23.77
N SER A 257 -32.29 29.07 24.21
CA SER A 257 -32.33 28.23 25.40
C SER A 257 -32.05 26.76 25.04
N LEU A 258 -31.28 26.08 25.88
CA LEU A 258 -30.97 24.66 25.72
C LEU A 258 -32.10 23.82 26.34
N ASN A 259 -32.83 23.10 25.49
CA ASN A 259 -33.93 22.23 25.89
C ASN A 259 -33.47 20.76 25.86
N PHE A 260 -33.91 19.98 26.84
CA PHE A 260 -33.58 18.56 26.94
C PHE A 260 -34.82 17.69 26.77
N GLU A 261 -34.74 16.75 25.84
CA GLU A 261 -35.78 15.77 25.60
C GLU A 261 -35.29 14.35 25.90
N ILE A 262 -36.18 13.53 26.45
CA ILE A 262 -35.92 12.12 26.72
C ILE A 262 -35.88 11.36 25.39
N ILE A 263 -34.81 10.58 25.19
CA ILE A 263 -34.67 9.71 24.02
C ILE A 263 -34.37 8.25 24.43
N ASP A 264 -34.66 7.31 23.54
CA ASP A 264 -34.19 5.93 23.68
C ASP A 264 -32.69 5.86 23.38
N CYS A 265 -31.92 5.34 24.33
CA CYS A 265 -30.47 5.13 24.20
C CYS A 265 -30.11 4.21 23.02
N SER A 266 -31.00 3.29 22.61
CA SER A 266 -30.77 2.39 21.47
C SER A 266 -30.74 3.11 20.11
N MET A 267 -31.35 4.30 20.05
CA MET A 267 -31.38 5.15 18.85
C MET A 267 -30.11 5.98 18.68
N VAL A 268 -29.25 6.03 19.71
CA VAL A 268 -27.95 6.74 19.70
C VAL A 268 -26.88 5.91 19.00
N THR A 269 -26.98 4.58 19.09
CA THR A 269 -26.01 3.63 18.54
C THR A 269 -26.35 3.18 17.12
N SER A 270 -27.47 3.62 16.57
CA SER A 270 -27.91 3.29 15.21
C SER A 270 -27.76 4.49 14.28
N ALA A 271 -26.51 4.92 14.08
CA ALA A 271 -26.09 4.96 12.69
C ALA A 271 -26.25 3.51 12.22
N LYS A 272 -27.38 3.19 11.56
CA LYS A 272 -27.42 2.01 10.70
C LYS A 272 -26.08 2.01 9.98
N PRO A 273 -25.34 0.90 9.89
CA PRO A 273 -24.23 0.85 8.98
C PRO A 273 -24.81 1.37 7.67
N HIS A 274 -24.33 2.54 7.24
CA HIS A 274 -24.49 2.93 5.86
C HIS A 274 -23.60 1.91 5.19
N ASN A 275 -24.15 0.71 4.94
CA ASN A 275 -23.58 -0.25 4.03
C ASN A 275 -23.17 0.60 2.84
N ALA A 276 -21.87 0.52 2.54
CA ALA A 276 -21.19 1.31 1.52
C ALA A 276 -22.19 1.77 0.47
N ASN A 277 -22.38 3.08 0.42
CA ASN A 277 -23.36 3.77 -0.41
C ASN A 277 -23.30 3.23 -1.85
N THR A 278 -24.06 2.16 -2.12
CA THR A 278 -24.57 1.90 -3.45
C THR A 278 -25.77 2.82 -3.55
N ASP A 279 -25.50 4.06 -3.94
CA ASP A 279 -26.52 5.08 -4.19
C ASP A 279 -27.42 4.55 -5.32
N TYR A 280 -28.43 3.77 -4.95
CA TYR A 280 -29.47 3.37 -5.87
C TYR A 280 -30.52 4.45 -5.89
N SER A 281 -30.71 5.12 -7.02
CA SER A 281 -31.94 5.88 -7.25
C SER A 281 -32.93 5.02 -8.02
N VAL A 282 -34.09 4.79 -7.42
CA VAL A 282 -35.20 4.05 -8.03
C VAL A 282 -36.32 5.04 -8.37
N ASN A 283 -36.66 5.15 -9.65
CA ASN A 283 -37.76 5.99 -10.13
C ASN A 283 -38.81 5.11 -10.81
N ILE A 284 -40.06 5.21 -10.37
CA ILE A 284 -41.17 4.38 -10.84
C ILE A 284 -42.20 5.26 -11.55
N TYR A 285 -42.45 4.99 -12.83
CA TYR A 285 -43.33 5.84 -13.65
C TYR A 285 -43.95 5.10 -14.86
N PRO A 286 -45.13 5.50 -15.34
CA PRO A 286 -46.02 6.50 -14.75
C PRO A 286 -46.82 5.91 -13.58
N ASN A 287 -46.94 6.69 -12.50
CA ASN A 287 -47.83 6.39 -11.38
C ASN A 287 -48.86 7.53 -11.28
N PRO A 288 -50.16 7.32 -11.57
CA PRO A 288 -50.84 6.04 -11.86
C PRO A 288 -50.52 5.43 -13.24
N SER A 289 -50.52 4.09 -13.34
CA SER A 289 -50.25 3.34 -14.58
C SER A 289 -51.52 2.86 -15.29
N LYS A 290 -51.61 3.07 -16.61
CA LYS A 290 -52.73 2.63 -17.47
C LYS A 290 -52.41 1.40 -18.35
N GLY A 291 -51.27 0.75 -18.12
CA GLY A 291 -50.96 -0.48 -18.85
C GLY A 291 -49.52 -0.98 -18.71
N ASN A 292 -48.55 -0.08 -18.59
CA ASN A 292 -47.14 -0.41 -18.36
C ASN A 292 -46.56 0.52 -17.30
N LEU A 293 -45.79 -0.04 -16.39
CA LEU A 293 -45.02 0.68 -15.39
C LEU A 293 -43.53 0.44 -15.62
N THR A 294 -42.73 1.49 -15.59
CA THR A 294 -41.27 1.43 -15.71
C THR A 294 -40.64 1.63 -14.33
N VAL A 295 -39.77 0.71 -13.95
CA VAL A 295 -38.87 0.85 -12.80
C VAL A 295 -37.47 1.16 -13.34
N LYS A 296 -37.04 2.40 -13.19
CA LYS A 296 -35.69 2.86 -13.57
C LYS A 296 -34.80 2.83 -12.34
N ILE A 297 -33.65 2.16 -12.43
CA ILE A 297 -32.69 2.00 -11.35
C ILE A 297 -31.32 2.52 -11.80
N THR A 298 -30.74 3.44 -11.04
CA THR A 298 -29.39 3.96 -11.27
C THR A 298 -28.49 3.46 -10.13
N GLY A 299 -27.35 2.82 -10.41
CA GLY A 299 -26.43 2.30 -9.38
C GLY A 299 -25.50 1.20 -9.91
N ASN A 300 -24.49 0.79 -9.11
CA ASN A 300 -23.39 -0.07 -9.55
C ASN A 300 -23.67 -1.59 -9.56
N ASN A 301 -24.66 -2.09 -8.80
CA ASN A 301 -25.02 -3.51 -8.81
C ASN A 301 -26.36 -3.70 -9.52
N ARG A 302 -26.36 -4.51 -10.58
CA ARG A 302 -27.53 -4.62 -11.46
C ARG A 302 -28.43 -5.80 -11.15
N ASN A 303 -28.09 -6.67 -10.20
CA ASN A 303 -28.89 -7.86 -9.87
C ASN A 303 -29.88 -7.56 -8.74
N LEU A 304 -31.03 -7.00 -9.10
CA LEU A 304 -32.06 -6.58 -8.15
C LEU A 304 -33.38 -7.31 -8.39
N THR A 305 -34.12 -7.51 -7.31
CA THR A 305 -35.46 -8.13 -7.35
C THR A 305 -36.51 -7.04 -7.22
N ILE A 306 -37.43 -6.98 -8.17
CA ILE A 306 -38.63 -6.14 -8.13
C ILE A 306 -39.82 -7.03 -7.76
N GLN A 307 -40.53 -6.69 -6.70
CA GLN A 307 -41.69 -7.42 -6.21
C GLN A 307 -42.91 -6.49 -6.15
N PHE A 308 -44.06 -7.00 -6.58
CA PHE A 308 -45.36 -6.31 -6.47
C PHE A 308 -46.22 -7.06 -5.47
N PHE A 309 -46.77 -6.32 -4.53
CA PHE A 309 -47.72 -6.83 -3.56
C PHE A 309 -49.07 -6.15 -3.75
N ASP A 310 -50.16 -6.89 -3.61
CA ASP A 310 -51.47 -6.29 -3.42
C ASP A 310 -51.55 -5.61 -2.03
N MET A 311 -52.66 -4.92 -1.75
CA MET A 311 -52.83 -4.23 -0.46
C MET A 311 -53.06 -5.17 0.73
N THR A 312 -53.29 -6.47 0.48
CA THR A 312 -53.40 -7.48 1.55
C THR A 312 -52.06 -8.18 1.82
N GLY A 313 -51.02 -7.85 1.06
CA GLY A 313 -49.65 -8.34 1.26
C GLY A 313 -49.28 -9.58 0.43
N ASN A 314 -50.14 -10.03 -0.48
CA ASN A 314 -49.85 -11.15 -1.37
C ASN A 314 -48.91 -10.72 -2.49
N LEU A 315 -47.88 -11.53 -2.75
CA LEU A 315 -46.95 -11.32 -3.85
C LEU A 315 -47.62 -11.66 -5.19
N ILE A 316 -47.77 -10.66 -6.06
CA ILE A 316 -48.41 -10.78 -7.37
C ILE A 316 -47.38 -10.99 -8.49
N ILE A 317 -46.27 -10.26 -8.44
CA ILE A 317 -45.19 -10.36 -9.43
C ILE A 317 -43.85 -10.31 -8.70
N ALA A 318 -42.93 -11.20 -9.07
CA ALA A 318 -41.51 -11.08 -8.75
C ALA A 318 -40.67 -11.17 -10.03
N ARG A 319 -39.77 -10.19 -10.22
CA ARG A 319 -38.89 -10.12 -11.39
C ARG A 319 -37.49 -9.78 -10.94
N GLN A 320 -36.53 -10.61 -11.31
CA GLN A 320 -35.13 -10.22 -11.31
C GLN A 320 -34.90 -9.26 -12.49
N THR A 321 -34.15 -8.19 -12.24
CA THR A 321 -33.67 -7.31 -13.29
C THR A 321 -32.15 -7.28 -13.28
N HIS A 322 -31.59 -7.10 -14.47
CA HIS A 322 -30.17 -6.89 -14.76
C HIS A 322 -29.95 -5.57 -15.53
N ASN A 323 -31.03 -4.84 -15.80
CA ASN A 323 -31.06 -3.67 -16.67
C ASN A 323 -31.40 -2.41 -15.87
N ALA A 324 -30.87 -1.27 -16.31
CA ALA A 324 -31.16 0.03 -15.69
C ALA A 324 -32.65 0.45 -15.79
N LYS A 325 -33.43 -0.21 -16.66
CA LYS A 325 -34.87 -0.02 -16.80
C LYS A 325 -35.55 -1.37 -16.94
N THR A 326 -36.63 -1.56 -16.18
CA THR A 326 -37.49 -2.74 -16.25
C THR A 326 -38.91 -2.30 -16.50
N VAL A 327 -39.54 -2.84 -17.54
CA VAL A 327 -40.94 -2.54 -17.87
C VAL A 327 -41.81 -3.69 -17.40
N ILE A 328 -42.85 -3.37 -16.64
CA ILE A 328 -43.82 -4.30 -16.08
C ILE A 328 -45.17 -3.99 -16.68
N LYS A 329 -45.77 -4.98 -17.35
CA LYS A 329 -47.11 -4.86 -17.93
C LYS A 329 -48.12 -4.89 -16.79
N THR A 330 -48.74 -3.75 -16.48
CA THR A 330 -49.79 -3.63 -15.47
C THR A 330 -51.19 -3.84 -16.04
N LYS A 331 -51.35 -3.89 -17.38
CA LYS A 331 -52.65 -4.15 -18.05
C LYS A 331 -53.30 -5.47 -17.63
N VAL A 332 -52.50 -6.43 -17.16
CA VAL A 332 -52.97 -7.74 -16.68
C VAL A 332 -53.37 -7.73 -15.21
N LEU A 333 -53.15 -6.62 -14.50
CA LEU A 333 -53.48 -6.47 -13.08
C LEU A 333 -54.83 -5.77 -12.93
N PRO A 334 -55.66 -6.18 -11.95
CA PRO A 334 -56.86 -5.43 -11.59
C PRO A 334 -56.54 -3.98 -11.21
N SER A 335 -57.44 -3.05 -11.55
CA SER A 335 -57.32 -1.66 -11.12
C SER A 335 -57.33 -1.56 -9.58
N GLY A 336 -56.40 -0.81 -9.01
CA GLY A 336 -56.19 -0.76 -7.57
C GLY A 336 -54.82 -0.24 -7.16
N ASN A 337 -54.60 -0.17 -5.85
CA ASN A 337 -53.30 0.20 -5.30
C ASN A 337 -52.44 -1.04 -5.08
N TYR A 338 -51.13 -0.90 -5.27
CA TYR A 338 -50.14 -1.95 -5.06
C TYR A 338 -48.91 -1.37 -4.37
N ILE A 339 -48.15 -2.22 -3.68
CA ILE A 339 -46.85 -1.86 -3.12
C ILE A 339 -45.76 -2.49 -3.98
N ILE A 340 -44.83 -1.67 -4.46
CA ILE A 340 -43.62 -2.15 -5.12
C ILE A 340 -42.48 -2.12 -4.14
N LYS A 341 -41.76 -3.23 -4.07
CA LYS A 341 -40.55 -3.40 -3.27
C LYS A 341 -39.39 -3.75 -4.21
N VAL A 342 -38.27 -3.03 -4.07
CA VAL A 342 -37.02 -3.35 -4.76
C VAL A 342 -35.99 -3.78 -3.73
N SER A 343 -35.38 -4.95 -3.93
CA SER A 343 -34.38 -5.50 -3.01
C SER A 343 -33.13 -6.03 -3.70
N ASP A 344 -32.00 -6.03 -3.00
CA ASP A 344 -30.76 -6.64 -3.48
C ASP A 344 -30.76 -8.18 -3.34
N LYS A 345 -29.69 -8.83 -3.82
CA LYS A 345 -29.50 -10.30 -3.75
C LYS A 345 -29.49 -10.85 -2.30
N PRO A 346 -28.88 -10.17 -1.32
CA PRO A 346 -29.06 -10.50 0.11
C PRO A 346 -30.49 -10.37 0.66
N GLY A 347 -31.39 -9.65 -0.03
CA GLY A 347 -32.77 -9.41 0.41
C GLY A 347 -32.98 -8.08 1.15
N ASN A 348 -31.96 -7.21 1.20
CA ASN A 348 -32.07 -5.88 1.76
C ASN A 348 -33.00 -5.02 0.91
N ILE A 349 -33.86 -4.24 1.55
CA ILE A 349 -34.81 -3.36 0.88
C ILE A 349 -34.08 -2.09 0.43
N ILE A 350 -34.11 -1.81 -0.87
CA ILE A 350 -33.53 -0.62 -1.48
C ILE A 350 -34.57 0.49 -1.59
N HIS A 351 -35.78 0.16 -2.07
CA HIS A 351 -36.87 1.13 -2.27
C HIS A 351 -38.21 0.46 -2.02
N THR A 352 -39.18 1.23 -1.53
CA THR A 352 -40.57 0.77 -1.41
C THR A 352 -41.50 1.94 -1.70
N GLU A 353 -42.47 1.73 -2.58
CA GLU A 353 -43.39 2.80 -3.00
C GLU A 353 -44.78 2.23 -3.28
N LYS A 354 -45.82 3.02 -2.95
CA LYS A 354 -47.20 2.74 -3.33
C LYS A 354 -47.45 3.23 -4.75
N ILE A 355 -48.00 2.37 -5.59
CA ILE A 355 -48.43 2.72 -6.94
C ILE A 355 -49.93 2.49 -7.14
N THR A 356 -50.51 3.20 -8.09
CA THR A 356 -51.90 3.03 -8.51
C THR A 356 -51.94 2.50 -9.94
N VAL A 357 -52.66 1.40 -10.17
CA VAL A 357 -52.98 0.88 -11.50
C VAL A 357 -54.43 1.24 -11.81
N LEU A 358 -54.64 1.87 -12.97
CA LEU A 358 -55.93 2.32 -13.46
C LEU A 358 -56.57 1.31 -14.41
#